data_AF-A0AA36IAJ8-F1
#
_entry.id   AF-A0AA36IAJ8-F1
#
_cell.length_a   1.000
_cell.length_b   1.000
_cell.length_c   1.000
_cell.angle_alpha   90.00
_cell.angle_beta   90.00
_cell.angle_gamma   90.00
#
_symmetry.space_group_name_H-M   'P 1'
#
loop_
_entity.id
_entity.type
_entity.pdbx_description
1 polymer ?
#
loop_
_entity_poly.entity_id
_entity_poly.type
_entity_poly.pdbx_seq_one_letter_code
_entity_poly.pdbx_strand_id
1 'polypeptide(L)'
;MVIPLPANESITALPDEARRLLASTKYFVFGLWAFSIVLGIFSPLSAISTWCLAIFGTYLLHEDPQMSSCYDAIRSSAIGQCCGTGGLRMLMPFFLLGSINSMVDAASLIQFFSTYGWKTFEMIPVDALLGIFLCELSCSIISYRVLKLVLPTGPLADGYQELANGPAQAGRPGRPLGGAGPGGVVPQQPAWKPFQGTGHKLGG
;
A
#
# COMPACT_ATOMS: atom_id res chain seq x y z
N MET A 1 9.64 11.76 -1.15
CA MET A 1 9.47 11.68 0.31
C MET A 1 8.90 10.30 0.63
N VAL A 2 9.71 9.40 1.18
CA VAL A 2 9.22 8.09 1.66
C VAL A 2 8.93 8.30 3.14
N ILE A 3 7.65 8.41 3.50
CA ILE A 3 7.27 8.46 4.92
C ILE A 3 7.39 7.02 5.43
N PRO A 4 8.31 6.72 6.36
CA PRO A 4 8.39 5.39 6.93
C PRO A 4 7.12 5.15 7.73
N LEU A 5 6.19 4.40 7.13
CA LEU A 5 5.07 3.83 7.86
C LEU A 5 5.65 2.82 8.87
N PRO A 6 5.12 2.76 10.11
CA PRO A 6 5.54 1.75 11.08
C PRO A 6 5.31 0.36 10.48
N ALA A 7 6.40 -0.27 10.03
CA ALA A 7 6.35 -1.44 9.15
C ALA A 7 5.83 -2.72 9.83
N ASN A 8 5.65 -2.69 11.15
CA ASN A 8 5.35 -3.86 11.98
C ASN A 8 4.05 -3.74 12.79
N GLU A 9 3.23 -2.72 12.55
CA GLU A 9 1.95 -2.62 13.25
C GLU A 9 0.92 -3.55 12.60
N SER A 10 0.54 -4.61 13.32
CA SER A 10 -0.60 -5.45 12.95
C SER A 10 -1.88 -4.60 12.88
N ILE A 11 -2.87 -5.03 12.10
CA ILE A 11 -4.15 -4.32 11.98
C ILE A 11 -4.84 -4.20 13.36
N THR A 12 -4.53 -5.10 14.29
CA THR A 12 -5.07 -5.07 15.66
C THR A 12 -4.53 -3.94 16.53
N ALA A 13 -3.41 -3.31 16.17
CA ALA A 13 -2.84 -2.17 16.91
C ALA A 13 -3.45 -0.82 16.51
N LEU A 14 -4.25 -0.80 15.43
CA LEU A 14 -4.88 0.42 14.92
C LEU A 14 -5.98 0.93 15.86
N PRO A 15 -6.25 2.25 15.87
CA PRO A 15 -7.43 2.81 16.52
C PRO A 15 -8.72 2.11 16.05
N ASP A 16 -9.67 1.90 16.97
CA ASP A 16 -10.93 1.19 16.69
C ASP A 16 -11.70 1.77 15.49
N GLU A 17 -11.62 3.09 15.30
CA GLU A 17 -12.22 3.77 14.15
C GLU A 17 -11.61 3.31 12.82
N ALA A 18 -10.28 3.29 12.73
CA ALA A 18 -9.56 2.83 11.53
C ALA A 18 -9.85 1.35 11.24
N ARG A 19 -9.93 0.53 12.29
CA ARG A 19 -10.27 -0.90 12.17
C ARG A 19 -11.69 -1.13 11.65
N ARG A 20 -12.68 -0.34 12.12
CA ARG A 20 -14.06 -0.40 11.60
C ARG A 20 -14.17 0.02 10.14
N LEU A 21 -13.41 1.04 9.74
CA LEU A 21 -13.30 1.48 8.35
C LEU A 21 -12.70 0.38 7.47
N LEU A 22 -11.56 -0.22 7.87
CA LEU A 22 -10.95 -1.34 7.17
C LEU A 22 -11.86 -2.57 7.08
N ALA A 23 -12.61 -2.86 8.15
CA ALA A 23 -13.58 -3.96 8.15
C ALA A 23 -14.71 -3.75 7.13
N SER A 24 -15.05 -2.50 6.79
CA SER A 24 -16.02 -2.19 5.73
C SER A 24 -15.41 -2.34 4.33
N THR A 25 -14.09 -2.10 4.18
CA THR A 25 -13.38 -2.20 2.90
C THR A 25 -13.51 -3.57 2.23
N LYS A 26 -13.67 -4.65 3.00
CA LYS A 26 -13.77 -6.01 2.45
C LYS A 26 -14.96 -6.20 1.50
N TYR A 27 -16.09 -5.54 1.78
CA TYR A 27 -17.27 -5.64 0.91
C TYR A 27 -17.01 -5.00 -0.45
N PHE A 28 -16.28 -3.88 -0.47
CA PHE A 28 -15.86 -3.24 -1.71
C PHE A 28 -14.83 -4.07 -2.45
N VAL A 29 -13.90 -4.74 -1.76
CA VAL A 29 -12.92 -5.65 -2.40
C VAL A 29 -13.63 -6.86 -3.03
N PHE A 30 -14.64 -7.44 -2.37
CA PHE A 30 -15.48 -8.47 -2.99
C PHE A 30 -16.25 -7.93 -4.20
N GLY A 31 -16.77 -6.71 -4.11
CA GLY A 31 -17.38 -6.01 -5.24
C GLY A 31 -16.42 -5.85 -6.41
N LEU A 32 -15.18 -5.42 -6.16
CA LEU A 32 -14.14 -5.30 -7.18
C LEU A 32 -13.87 -6.65 -7.85
N TRP A 33 -13.74 -7.74 -7.10
CA TRP A 33 -13.60 -9.08 -7.68
C TRP A 33 -14.81 -9.45 -8.55
N ALA A 34 -16.04 -9.29 -8.04
CA ALA A 34 -17.24 -9.68 -8.77
C ALA A 34 -17.41 -8.88 -10.07
N PHE A 35 -17.36 -7.55 -10.00
CA PHE A 35 -17.56 -6.70 -11.17
C PHE A 35 -16.40 -6.76 -12.16
N SER A 36 -15.16 -6.92 -11.69
CA SER A 36 -14.00 -7.05 -12.60
C SER A 36 -14.00 -8.36 -13.38
N ILE A 37 -14.54 -9.46 -12.82
CA ILE A 37 -14.73 -10.70 -13.59
C ILE A 37 -15.74 -10.46 -14.72
N VAL A 38 -16.87 -9.81 -14.40
CA VAL A 38 -17.88 -9.46 -15.42
C VAL A 38 -17.28 -8.56 -16.49
N LEU A 39 -16.60 -7.47 -16.08
CA LEU A 39 -15.95 -6.55 -17.01
C LEU A 39 -14.86 -7.25 -17.84
N GLY A 40 -14.11 -8.17 -17.25
CA GLY A 40 -13.02 -8.90 -17.90
C GLY A 40 -13.45 -9.78 -19.07
N ILE A 41 -14.72 -10.22 -19.08
CA ILE A 41 -15.31 -10.95 -20.21
C ILE A 41 -15.45 -10.03 -21.44
N PHE A 42 -15.75 -8.75 -21.24
CA PHE A 42 -15.97 -7.78 -22.32
C PHE A 42 -14.70 -7.00 -22.67
N SER A 43 -13.92 -6.61 -21.66
CA SER A 43 -12.79 -5.69 -21.74
C SER A 43 -11.64 -6.14 -20.83
N PRO A 44 -10.93 -7.24 -21.17
CA PRO A 44 -9.94 -7.86 -20.30
C PRO A 44 -8.80 -6.91 -19.90
N LEU A 45 -8.33 -6.05 -20.83
CA LEU A 45 -7.26 -5.11 -20.54
C LEU A 45 -7.65 -4.06 -19.49
N SER A 46 -8.91 -3.62 -19.50
CA SER A 46 -9.42 -2.67 -18.50
C SER A 46 -9.57 -3.35 -17.14
N ALA A 47 -9.97 -4.62 -17.12
CA ALA A 47 -10.15 -5.36 -15.87
C ALA A 47 -8.84 -5.66 -15.14
N ILE A 48 -7.69 -5.68 -15.83
CA ILE A 48 -6.38 -5.96 -15.22
C ILE A 48 -6.03 -4.93 -14.13
N SER A 49 -6.28 -3.64 -14.36
CA SER A 49 -6.00 -2.61 -13.35
C SER A 49 -6.85 -2.81 -12.09
N THR A 50 -8.13 -3.15 -12.27
CA THR A 50 -9.05 -3.47 -11.19
C THR A 50 -8.67 -4.75 -10.46
N TRP A 51 -8.21 -5.79 -11.17
CA TRP A 51 -7.68 -7.02 -10.55
C TRP A 51 -6.45 -6.75 -9.70
N CYS A 52 -5.51 -5.95 -10.19
CA CYS A 52 -4.36 -5.51 -9.40
C CYS A 52 -4.81 -4.81 -8.12
N LEU A 53 -5.78 -3.88 -8.20
CA LEU A 53 -6.32 -3.21 -7.04
C LEU A 53 -7.01 -4.17 -6.06
N ALA A 54 -7.81 -5.11 -6.56
CA ALA A 54 -8.47 -6.14 -5.75
C ALA A 54 -7.46 -7.05 -5.04
N ILE A 55 -6.35 -7.40 -5.70
CA ILE A 55 -5.23 -8.14 -5.10
C ILE A 55 -4.61 -7.32 -3.96
N PHE A 56 -4.28 -6.04 -4.16
CA PHE A 56 -3.74 -5.19 -3.09
C PHE A 56 -4.72 -5.05 -1.92
N GLY A 57 -6.02 -4.92 -2.19
CA GLY A 57 -7.06 -4.91 -1.16
C GLY A 57 -7.14 -6.22 -0.38
N THR A 58 -6.97 -7.35 -1.06
CA THR A 58 -6.92 -8.68 -0.43
C THR A 58 -5.69 -8.83 0.48
N TYR A 59 -4.52 -8.35 0.03
CA TYR A 59 -3.31 -8.34 0.87
C TYR A 59 -3.43 -7.38 2.05
N LEU A 60 -4.05 -6.22 1.86
CA LEU A 60 -4.32 -5.26 2.93
C LEU A 60 -5.16 -5.91 4.04
N LEU A 61 -6.15 -6.72 3.67
CA LEU A 61 -7.11 -7.36 4.56
C LEU A 61 -6.75 -8.81 4.93
N HIS A 62 -5.48 -9.21 4.81
CA HIS A 62 -5.08 -10.61 5.03
C HIS A 62 -5.35 -11.16 6.44
N GLU A 63 -5.49 -10.29 7.45
CA GLU A 63 -5.85 -10.69 8.82
C GLU A 63 -7.36 -10.93 9.00
N ASP A 64 -8.21 -10.56 8.02
CA ASP A 64 -9.66 -10.81 8.08
C ASP A 64 -9.96 -12.29 7.75
N PRO A 65 -10.70 -13.01 8.62
CA PRO A 65 -11.01 -14.42 8.40
C PRO A 65 -11.70 -14.71 7.07
N GLN A 66 -12.53 -13.79 6.56
CA GLN A 66 -13.28 -13.96 5.31
C GLN A 66 -12.39 -13.80 4.07
N MET A 67 -11.28 -13.08 4.19
CA MET A 67 -10.32 -12.86 3.10
C MET A 67 -9.14 -13.84 3.14
N SER A 68 -8.93 -14.52 4.27
CA SER A 68 -7.79 -15.42 4.50
C SER A 68 -7.59 -16.45 3.37
N SER A 69 -8.65 -17.16 2.96
CA SER A 69 -8.54 -18.17 1.90
C SER A 69 -8.19 -17.57 0.53
N CYS A 70 -8.72 -16.38 0.22
CA CYS A 70 -8.39 -15.68 -1.02
C CYS A 70 -6.94 -15.19 -0.99
N TYR A 71 -6.50 -14.65 0.14
CA TYR A 71 -5.12 -14.25 0.37
C TYR A 71 -4.16 -15.43 0.22
N ASP A 72 -4.43 -16.59 0.81
CA ASP A 72 -3.57 -17.77 0.71
C ASP A 72 -3.46 -18.28 -0.73
N ALA A 73 -4.58 -18.27 -1.47
CA ALA A 73 -4.59 -18.63 -2.89
C ALA A 73 -3.71 -17.67 -3.71
N ILE A 74 -3.87 -16.35 -3.56
CA ILE A 74 -3.05 -15.38 -4.30
C ILE A 74 -1.57 -15.45 -3.85
N ARG A 75 -1.32 -15.65 -2.56
CA ARG A 75 0.03 -15.76 -2.00
C ARG A 75 0.78 -16.97 -2.55
N SER A 76 0.09 -18.08 -2.77
CA SER A 76 0.67 -19.28 -3.37
C SER A 76 1.00 -19.13 -4.87
N SER A 77 0.47 -18.09 -5.52
CA SER A 77 0.71 -17.81 -6.93
C SER A 77 2.02 -17.02 -7.18
N ALA A 78 2.43 -16.90 -8.44
CA ALA A 78 3.59 -16.09 -8.84
C ALA A 78 3.47 -14.61 -8.40
N ILE A 79 2.25 -14.07 -8.34
CA ILE A 79 1.99 -12.70 -7.88
C ILE A 79 2.40 -12.53 -6.42
N GLY A 80 2.23 -13.58 -5.61
CA GLY A 80 2.52 -13.51 -4.19
C GLY A 80 3.99 -13.34 -3.86
N GLN A 81 4.89 -13.74 -4.77
CA GLN A 81 6.32 -13.49 -4.63
C GLN A 81 6.66 -12.00 -4.75
N CYS A 82 5.88 -11.23 -5.53
CA CYS A 82 6.11 -9.80 -5.75
C CYS A 82 5.57 -8.92 -4.63
N CYS A 83 4.43 -9.29 -4.03
CA CYS A 83 3.75 -8.46 -3.04
C CYS A 83 4.31 -8.64 -1.60
N GLY A 84 5.08 -9.69 -1.33
CA GLY A 84 5.65 -9.95 0.01
C GLY A 84 4.58 -10.31 1.06
N THR A 85 4.78 -9.96 2.33
CA THR A 85 3.75 -10.08 3.40
C THR A 85 2.55 -9.12 3.20
N GLY A 86 1.37 -9.48 3.71
CA GLY A 86 0.20 -8.60 3.66
C GLY A 86 0.26 -7.44 4.65
N GLY A 87 -0.89 -6.81 4.90
CA GLY A 87 -1.12 -5.89 6.01
C GLY A 87 -1.06 -4.41 5.63
N LEU A 88 -0.87 -3.55 6.64
CA LEU A 88 -1.02 -2.09 6.53
C LEU A 88 -0.05 -1.43 5.54
N ARG A 89 1.09 -2.08 5.26
CA ARG A 89 2.04 -1.64 4.22
C ARG A 89 1.45 -1.60 2.81
N MET A 90 0.36 -2.33 2.57
CA MET A 90 -0.38 -2.29 1.31
C MET A 90 -1.37 -1.14 1.22
N LEU A 91 -1.60 -0.40 2.32
CA LEU A 91 -2.57 0.69 2.35
C LEU A 91 -2.20 1.81 1.36
N MET A 92 -0.91 2.19 1.31
CA MET A 92 -0.44 3.25 0.41
C MET A 92 -0.55 2.87 -1.09
N PRO A 93 -0.02 1.72 -1.56
CA PRO A 93 -0.20 1.34 -2.95
C PRO A 93 -1.68 1.12 -3.30
N PHE A 94 -2.48 0.56 -2.39
CA PHE A 94 -3.92 0.41 -2.58
C PHE A 94 -4.63 1.76 -2.75
N PHE A 95 -4.31 2.74 -1.90
CA PHE A 95 -4.84 4.10 -2.02
C PHE A 95 -4.45 4.77 -3.34
N LEU A 96 -3.18 4.72 -3.73
CA LEU A 96 -2.68 5.37 -4.95
C LEU A 96 -3.31 4.74 -6.19
N LEU A 97 -3.30 3.41 -6.30
CA LEU A 97 -3.90 2.71 -7.43
C LEU A 97 -5.40 2.93 -7.49
N GLY A 98 -6.11 2.86 -6.36
CA GLY A 98 -7.55 3.12 -6.32
C GLY A 98 -7.90 4.54 -6.74
N SER A 99 -7.09 5.52 -6.32
CA SER A 99 -7.31 6.93 -6.70
C SER A 99 -7.10 7.15 -8.20
N ILE A 100 -6.05 6.55 -8.77
CA ILE A 100 -5.77 6.67 -10.20
C ILE A 100 -6.84 5.94 -11.03
N ASN A 101 -7.15 4.69 -10.68
CA ASN A 101 -8.16 3.91 -11.40
C ASN A 101 -9.53 4.61 -11.34
N SER A 102 -9.96 5.07 -10.17
CA SER A 102 -11.26 5.75 -10.05
C SER A 102 -11.35 7.02 -10.88
N MET A 103 -10.25 7.76 -11.07
CA MET A 103 -10.20 8.90 -11.98
C MET A 103 -10.32 8.50 -13.45
N VAL A 104 -9.64 7.43 -13.85
CA VAL A 104 -9.70 6.89 -15.23
C VAL A 104 -11.11 6.37 -15.52
N ASP A 105 -11.68 5.59 -14.61
CA ASP A 105 -13.03 5.04 -14.74
C ASP A 105 -14.09 6.15 -14.77
N ALA A 106 -13.93 7.21 -13.97
CA ALA A 106 -14.80 8.39 -14.03
C ALA A 106 -14.75 9.05 -15.42
N ALA A 107 -13.55 9.23 -15.99
CA ALA A 107 -13.39 9.81 -17.32
C ALA A 107 -14.04 8.93 -18.41
N SER A 108 -13.85 7.60 -18.33
CA SER A 108 -14.49 6.65 -19.23
C SER A 108 -16.01 6.67 -19.10
N LEU A 109 -16.55 6.70 -17.88
CA LEU A 109 -18.00 6.82 -17.65
C LEU A 109 -18.57 8.11 -18.23
N ILE A 110 -17.90 9.26 -18.03
CA ILE A 110 -18.32 10.54 -18.63
C ILE A 110 -18.35 10.45 -20.16
N GLN A 111 -17.36 9.80 -20.77
CA GLN A 111 -17.33 9.59 -22.22
C GLN A 111 -18.50 8.72 -22.70
N PHE A 112 -18.81 7.63 -22.00
CA PHE A 112 -19.97 6.79 -22.32
C PHE A 112 -21.29 7.55 -22.15
N PHE A 113 -21.47 8.26 -21.03
CA PHE A 113 -22.68 9.05 -20.77
C PHE A 113 -22.88 10.18 -21.79
N SER A 114 -21.81 10.87 -22.19
CA SER A 114 -21.91 11.91 -23.22
C SER A 114 -22.27 11.37 -24.61
N THR A 115 -21.86 10.14 -24.92
CA THR A 115 -22.11 9.52 -26.23
C THR A 115 -23.49 8.86 -26.31
N TYR A 116 -23.90 8.12 -25.27
CA TYR A 116 -25.09 7.27 -25.29
C TYR A 116 -26.23 7.77 -24.39
N GLY A 117 -25.99 8.75 -23.53
CA GLY A 117 -26.99 9.32 -22.63
C GLY A 117 -27.55 8.29 -21.65
N TRP A 118 -28.87 8.30 -21.45
CA TRP A 118 -29.55 7.37 -20.54
C TRP A 118 -29.61 5.92 -21.04
N LYS A 119 -29.46 5.68 -22.34
CA LYS A 119 -29.42 4.30 -22.90
C LYS A 119 -28.20 3.51 -22.44
N THR A 120 -27.21 4.18 -21.86
CA THR A 120 -26.01 3.58 -21.32
C THR A 120 -26.29 2.49 -20.28
N PHE A 121 -27.35 2.64 -19.47
CA PHE A 121 -27.74 1.67 -18.44
C PHE A 121 -28.39 0.39 -18.99
N GLU A 122 -28.66 0.30 -20.30
CA GLU A 122 -29.08 -0.96 -20.92
C GLU A 122 -27.88 -1.87 -21.20
N MET A 123 -26.66 -1.35 -21.08
CA MET A 123 -25.41 -2.07 -21.35
C MET A 123 -24.78 -2.61 -20.06
N ILE A 124 -24.88 -3.94 -19.86
CA ILE A 124 -24.24 -4.69 -18.78
C ILE A 124 -22.79 -4.26 -18.47
N PRO A 125 -21.87 -4.09 -19.45
CA PRO A 125 -20.49 -3.69 -19.14
C PRO A 125 -20.40 -2.30 -18.51
N VAL A 126 -21.33 -1.39 -18.79
CA VAL A 126 -21.33 -0.06 -18.18
C VAL A 126 -21.83 -0.10 -16.74
N ASP A 127 -22.82 -0.95 -16.44
CA ASP A 127 -23.25 -1.17 -15.05
C ASP A 127 -22.11 -1.79 -14.21
N ALA A 128 -21.37 -2.74 -14.79
CA ALA A 128 -20.19 -3.31 -14.15
C ALA A 128 -19.09 -2.25 -13.92
N LEU A 129 -18.81 -1.41 -14.93
CA LEU A 129 -17.84 -0.31 -14.81
C LEU A 129 -18.26 0.71 -13.76
N LEU A 130 -19.54 1.06 -13.69
CA LEU A 130 -20.09 1.93 -12.66
C LEU A 130 -19.94 1.32 -11.26
N GLY A 131 -20.21 0.02 -11.12
CA GLY A 131 -20.01 -0.72 -9.88
C GLY A 131 -18.54 -0.72 -9.43
N ILE A 132 -17.61 -0.94 -10.37
CA ILE A 132 -16.16 -0.84 -10.13
C ILE A 132 -15.82 0.56 -9.65
N PHE A 133 -16.18 1.60 -10.40
CA PHE A 133 -15.92 2.99 -10.06
C PHE A 133 -16.37 3.34 -8.64
N LEU A 134 -17.60 2.94 -8.25
CA LEU A 134 -18.12 3.18 -6.91
C LEU A 134 -17.32 2.44 -5.83
N CYS A 135 -16.90 1.21 -6.09
CA CYS A 135 -16.07 0.44 -5.18
C CYS A 135 -14.67 1.05 -5.05
N GLU A 136 -14.02 1.43 -6.15
CA GLU A 136 -12.68 2.03 -6.16
C GLU A 136 -12.66 3.39 -5.47
N LEU A 137 -13.65 4.24 -5.75
CA LEU A 137 -13.80 5.54 -5.10
C LEU A 137 -13.99 5.37 -3.59
N SER A 138 -14.86 4.45 -3.17
CA SER A 138 -15.12 4.17 -1.75
C SER A 138 -13.87 3.63 -1.05
N CYS A 139 -13.17 2.67 -1.66
CA CYS A 139 -11.90 2.16 -1.18
C CYS A 139 -10.85 3.26 -1.04
N SER A 140 -10.76 4.18 -1.99
CA SER A 140 -9.82 5.30 -1.98
C SER A 140 -10.12 6.28 -0.86
N ILE A 141 -11.39 6.65 -0.68
CA ILE A 141 -11.83 7.54 0.41
C ILE A 141 -11.55 6.90 1.77
N ILE A 142 -11.89 5.62 1.95
CA ILE A 142 -11.64 4.90 3.20
C ILE A 142 -10.14 4.79 3.47
N SER A 143 -9.36 4.42 2.46
CA SER A 143 -7.90 4.28 2.61
C SER A 143 -7.25 5.61 2.95
N TYR A 144 -7.71 6.72 2.37
CA TYR A 144 -7.28 8.07 2.73
C TYR A 144 -7.61 8.43 4.18
N ARG A 145 -8.82 8.08 4.65
CA ARG A 145 -9.23 8.28 6.06
C ARG A 145 -8.34 7.47 7.00
N VAL A 146 -8.09 6.20 6.69
CA VAL A 146 -7.19 5.35 7.47
C VAL A 146 -5.77 5.90 7.46
N LEU A 147 -5.25 6.31 6.29
CA LEU A 147 -3.94 6.97 6.17
C LEU A 147 -3.85 8.21 7.06
N LYS A 148 -4.88 9.04 7.10
CA LYS A 148 -4.93 10.22 7.99
C LYS A 148 -4.92 9.87 9.48
N LEU A 149 -5.52 8.75 9.86
CA LEU A 149 -5.54 8.29 11.25
C LEU A 149 -4.22 7.63 11.67
N VAL A 150 -3.54 6.97 10.73
CA VAL A 150 -2.27 6.25 10.96
C VAL A 150 -1.07 7.18 10.89
N LEU A 151 -1.09 8.14 9.96
CA LEU A 151 -0.01 9.11 9.85
C LEU A 151 0.01 9.96 11.13
N PRO A 152 1.15 10.04 11.84
CA PRO A 152 1.23 10.78 13.07
C PRO A 152 0.85 12.23 12.80
N THR A 153 -0.27 12.69 13.36
CA THR A 153 -0.68 14.11 13.41
C THR A 153 0.20 14.91 14.38
N GLY A 154 1.48 14.57 14.48
CA GLY A 154 2.45 15.28 15.28
C GLY A 154 3.00 16.51 14.53
N PRO A 155 3.68 17.44 15.22
CA PRO A 155 4.36 18.59 14.62
C PRO A 155 5.52 18.23 13.67
N LEU A 156 5.68 16.95 13.34
CA LEU A 156 6.70 16.40 12.43
C LEU A 156 6.49 16.77 10.95
N ALA A 157 5.48 17.58 10.61
CA ALA A 157 5.47 18.32 9.35
C ALA A 157 6.65 19.32 9.26
N ASP A 158 7.15 19.81 10.40
CA ASP A 158 8.32 20.73 10.47
C ASP A 158 9.63 19.99 10.79
N GLY A 159 9.56 18.72 11.17
CA GLY A 159 10.72 17.91 11.57
C GLY A 159 11.22 17.07 10.40
N TYR A 160 11.94 17.68 9.47
CA TYR A 160 12.67 16.99 8.41
C TYR A 160 13.56 15.89 9.05
N GLN A 161 13.14 14.62 8.95
CA GLN A 161 14.00 13.51 9.33
C GLN A 161 14.98 13.32 8.18
N GLU A 162 16.12 14.00 8.25
CA GLU A 162 17.21 13.83 7.29
C GLU A 162 17.49 12.34 7.12
N LEU A 163 17.50 11.87 5.87
CA LEU A 163 17.88 10.50 5.55
C LEU A 163 19.22 10.21 6.24
N ALA A 164 19.24 9.18 7.10
CA ALA A 164 20.41 8.75 7.87
C ALA A 164 21.60 8.24 7.01
N ASN A 165 21.59 8.49 5.69
CA ASN A 165 22.60 8.06 4.72
C ASN A 165 23.33 9.23 4.03
N GLY A 166 23.35 10.42 4.64
CA GLY A 166 24.40 11.39 4.35
C GLY A 166 25.74 10.90 4.92
N PRO A 167 26.88 11.06 4.24
CA PRO A 167 28.19 10.69 4.78
C PRO A 167 28.36 11.36 6.15
N ALA A 168 28.83 10.57 7.12
CA ALA A 168 28.96 10.94 8.53
C ALA A 168 29.30 12.42 8.71
N GLN A 169 28.39 13.16 9.36
CA GLN A 169 28.64 14.51 9.85
C GLN A 169 29.70 14.39 10.96
N ALA A 170 30.95 14.27 10.54
CA ALA A 170 32.13 14.32 11.38
C ALA A 170 32.22 15.74 11.93
N GLY A 171 31.83 15.92 13.20
CA GLY A 171 32.14 17.16 13.90
C GLY A 171 31.09 17.74 14.83
N ARG A 172 30.27 16.93 15.51
CA ARG A 172 29.59 17.42 16.72
C ARG A 172 30.40 17.02 17.96
N PRO A 173 31.25 17.92 18.52
CA PRO A 173 32.00 17.63 19.73
C PRO A 173 31.05 17.56 20.93
N GLY A 174 31.00 16.37 21.53
CA GLY A 174 30.87 16.11 22.96
C GLY A 174 29.79 16.85 23.75
N ARG A 175 28.64 16.20 23.95
CA ARG A 175 27.87 16.38 25.20
C ARG A 175 28.19 15.17 26.10
N PRO A 176 28.92 15.34 27.21
CA PRO A 176 29.21 14.22 28.11
C PRO A 176 27.95 13.90 28.91
N LEU A 177 27.32 12.76 28.62
CA LEU A 177 26.29 12.21 29.48
C LEU A 177 26.96 11.23 30.44
N GLY A 178 27.30 11.75 31.62
CA GLY A 178 27.69 10.94 32.76
C GLY A 178 26.53 10.04 33.18
N GLY A 179 26.81 8.75 33.30
CA GLY A 179 25.83 7.75 33.71
C GLY A 179 26.50 6.38 33.80
N ALA A 180 27.38 6.22 34.78
CA ALA A 180 28.00 4.95 35.12
C ALA A 180 26.93 3.99 35.68
N GLY A 181 26.46 3.07 34.85
CA GLY A 181 25.72 1.88 35.27
C GLY A 181 26.59 0.64 35.04
N PRO A 182 26.84 -0.21 36.04
CA PRO A 182 27.63 -1.42 35.86
C PRO A 182 26.74 -2.56 35.31
N GLY A 183 27.19 -3.23 34.25
CA GLY A 183 26.87 -4.66 34.06
C GLY A 183 26.16 -5.11 32.79
N GLY A 184 25.88 -4.24 31.81
CA GLY A 184 25.34 -4.68 30.51
C GLY A 184 26.47 -5.02 29.53
N VAL A 185 26.75 -6.30 29.30
CA VAL A 185 27.60 -6.74 28.18
C VAL A 185 26.90 -6.37 26.89
N VAL A 186 27.29 -5.24 26.30
CA VAL A 186 26.83 -4.83 24.97
C VAL A 186 27.41 -5.82 23.97
N PRO A 187 26.59 -6.57 23.20
CA PRO A 187 27.10 -7.43 22.15
C PRO A 187 27.87 -6.56 21.16
N GLN A 188 29.18 -6.80 21.09
CA GLN A 188 30.11 -6.09 20.22
C GLN A 188 29.69 -6.38 18.78
N GLN A 189 28.92 -5.47 18.17
CA GLN A 189 28.61 -5.57 16.75
C GLN A 189 29.95 -5.55 15.99
N PRO A 190 30.22 -6.55 15.12
CA PRO A 190 31.45 -6.61 14.38
C PRO A 190 31.58 -5.33 13.56
N ALA A 191 32.65 -4.58 13.82
CA ALA A 191 32.94 -3.34 13.12
C ALA A 191 32.91 -3.58 11.62
N TRP A 192 32.01 -2.88 10.93
CA TRP A 192 31.92 -2.91 9.48
C TRP A 192 33.29 -2.54 8.91
N LYS A 193 33.97 -3.51 8.28
CA LYS A 193 35.21 -3.25 7.55
C LYS A 193 34.81 -2.86 6.13
N PRO A 194 35.07 -1.61 5.69
CA PRO A 194 34.87 -1.25 4.29
C PRO A 194 35.65 -2.22 3.40
N PHE A 195 34.99 -2.65 2.33
CA PHE A 195 35.61 -3.50 1.31
C PHE A 195 36.77 -2.73 0.67
N GLN A 196 38.00 -3.01 1.10
CA GLN A 196 39.21 -2.57 0.41
C GLN A 196 39.38 -3.45 -0.83
N GLY A 197 38.68 -3.10 -1.90
CA GLY A 197 38.91 -3.68 -3.21
C GLY A 197 40.30 -3.29 -3.69
N THR A 198 41.27 -4.18 -3.57
CA THR A 198 42.56 -4.08 -4.27
C THR A 198 42.27 -4.18 -5.76
N GLY A 199 42.29 -3.04 -6.46
CA GLY A 199 42.03 -2.97 -7.88
C GLY A 199 42.96 -3.90 -8.66
N HIS A 200 42.40 -4.97 -9.24
CA HIS A 200 43.10 -5.78 -10.21
C HIS A 200 43.24 -4.96 -11.51
N LYS A 201 44.47 -4.55 -11.81
CA LYS A 201 44.84 -4.08 -13.14
C LYS A 201 44.79 -5.27 -14.08
N LEU A 202 43.85 -5.25 -15.02
CA LEU A 202 43.89 -6.14 -16.18
C LEU A 202 45.07 -5.67 -17.04
N GLY A 203 46.09 -6.53 -17.17
CA GLY A 203 47.26 -6.29 -18.01
C GLY A 203 46.88 -6.21 -19.49
N GLY A 204 47.58 -5.33 -20.21
CA GLY A 204 47.56 -5.25 -21.67
C GLY A 204 48.58 -6.15 -22.34
#